data_AF-A0AAD9IGA3-F1
#
_entry.id   AF-A0AAD9IGA3-F1
#
_cell.length_a   1.000
_cell.length_b   1.000
_cell.length_c   1.000
_cell.angle_alpha   90.00
_cell.angle_beta   90.00
_cell.angle_gamma   90.00
#
_symmetry.space_group_name_H-M   'P 1'
#
loop_
_entity.id
_entity.type
_entity.pdbx_description
1 polymer ?
#
loop_
_entity_poly.entity_id
_entity_poly.type
_entity_poly.pdbx_seq_one_letter_code
_entity_poly.pdbx_strand_id
1 'polypeptide(L)'
;MSKLVQGLKNLKVKEVPGYVQKYAGDNLTPAQLNSRYNGWYAKYKKEHIDQGSFKPLQDLILSVFALSYVISWPKEYAHYKHEQEAKLAGAAAH
;
A
#
# COMPACT_ATOMS: atom_id res chain seq x y z
N MET A 1 -2.86 18.47 6.75
CA MET A 1 -2.81 17.77 5.45
C MET A 1 -1.35 17.54 5.08
N SER A 2 -0.94 16.31 4.76
CA SER A 2 0.47 16.00 4.48
C SER A 2 0.98 16.79 3.26
N LYS A 3 2.23 17.28 3.30
CA LYS A 3 2.88 18.03 2.19
C LYS A 3 2.82 17.26 0.86
N LEU A 4 2.84 15.92 0.94
CA LEU A 4 2.68 15.02 -0.20
C LEU A 4 1.29 15.13 -0.85
N VAL A 5 0.22 15.25 -0.07
CA VAL A 5 -1.17 15.38 -0.59
C VAL A 5 -1.38 16.74 -1.25
N GLN A 6 -0.74 17.80 -0.75
CA GLN A 6 -0.78 19.12 -1.39
C GLN A 6 0.02 19.15 -2.69
N GLY A 7 1.17 18.46 -2.76
CA GLY A 7 1.96 18.33 -3.99
C GLY A 7 1.29 17.48 -5.07
N LEU A 8 0.64 16.38 -4.67
CA LEU A 8 -0.09 15.49 -5.59
C LEU A 8 -1.32 16.14 -6.24
N LYS A 9 -1.98 17.10 -5.58
CA LYS A 9 -3.16 17.80 -6.11
C LYS A 9 -2.89 18.60 -7.39
N ASN A 10 -1.64 19.03 -7.61
CA ASN A 10 -1.27 19.87 -8.75
C ASN A 10 -0.54 19.11 -9.87
N LEU A 11 -0.36 17.78 -9.73
CA LEU A 11 0.37 16.96 -10.68
C LEU A 11 -0.57 16.18 -11.59
N LYS A 12 -0.22 16.05 -12.87
CA LYS A 12 -0.93 15.11 -13.76
C LYS A 12 -0.67 13.68 -13.27
N VAL A 13 -1.63 12.78 -13.47
CA VAL A 13 -1.54 11.36 -13.05
C VAL A 13 -0.23 10.69 -13.51
N LYS A 14 0.33 11.13 -14.64
CA LYS A 14 1.59 10.64 -15.21
C LYS A 14 2.85 11.12 -14.45
N GLU A 15 2.78 12.22 -13.72
CA GLU A 15 3.90 12.85 -13.00
C GLU A 15 3.94 12.46 -11.52
N VAL A 16 2.84 11.87 -11.04
CA VAL A 16 2.70 11.31 -9.69
C VAL A 16 3.83 10.33 -9.35
N PRO A 17 4.21 9.35 -10.21
CA PRO A 17 5.26 8.38 -9.86
C PRO A 17 6.61 9.05 -9.61
N GLY A 18 7.01 10.00 -10.46
CA GLY A 18 8.28 10.71 -10.33
C GLY A 18 8.35 11.65 -9.13
N TYR A 19 7.23 12.31 -8.79
CA TYR A 19 7.14 13.15 -7.59
C TYR A 19 7.18 12.32 -6.31
N VAL A 20 6.44 11.19 -6.27
CA VAL A 20 6.45 10.27 -5.13
C VAL A 20 7.84 9.69 -4.93
N GLN A 21 8.55 9.32 -6.00
CA GLN A 21 9.92 8.80 -5.93
C GLN A 21 10.90 9.81 -5.34
N LYS A 22 10.83 11.09 -5.75
CA LYS A 22 11.66 12.16 -5.17
C LYS A 22 11.32 12.40 -3.69
N TYR A 23 10.04 12.53 -3.37
CA TYR A 23 9.60 12.72 -1.99
C TYR A 23 10.00 11.54 -1.09
N ALA A 24 9.91 10.32 -1.61
CA ALA A 24 10.36 9.10 -0.96
C ALA A 24 11.87 9.13 -0.70
N GLY A 25 12.70 9.45 -1.71
CA GLY A 25 14.15 9.57 -1.53
C GLY A 25 14.55 10.57 -0.44
N ASP A 26 13.86 11.71 -0.38
CA ASP A 26 14.20 12.79 0.55
C ASP A 26 13.66 12.56 1.98
N ASN A 27 12.55 11.82 2.13
CA ASN A 27 11.82 11.70 3.41
C ASN A 27 11.73 10.27 3.98
N LEU A 28 12.19 9.25 3.24
CA LEU A 28 12.24 7.84 3.66
C LEU A 28 13.69 7.39 3.87
N THR A 29 14.50 8.24 4.53
CA THR A 29 15.83 7.79 4.96
C THR A 29 15.70 6.66 6.00
N PRO A 30 16.56 5.62 5.96
CA PRO A 30 16.47 4.48 6.88
C PRO A 30 16.48 4.89 8.36
N ALA A 31 17.24 5.94 8.69
CA ALA A 31 17.34 6.46 10.05
C ALA A 31 16.01 7.10 10.54
N GLN A 32 15.34 7.87 9.68
CA GLN A 32 14.05 8.48 10.01
C GLN A 32 12.95 7.42 10.12
N LEU A 33 12.98 6.41 9.25
CA LEU A 33 12.06 5.28 9.30
C LEU A 33 12.23 4.46 10.57
N ASN A 34 13.47 4.12 10.93
CA ASN A 34 13.75 3.35 12.14
C ASN A 34 13.30 4.09 13.41
N SER A 35 13.58 5.39 13.50
CA SER A 35 13.12 6.24 14.61
C SER A 35 11.59 6.29 14.71
N ARG A 36 10.90 6.51 13.59
CA ARG A 36 9.42 6.53 13.55
C ARG A 36 8.82 5.18 13.90
N TYR A 37 9.40 4.09 13.37
CA TYR A 37 8.96 2.73 13.64
C TYR A 37 9.12 2.39 15.12
N ASN A 38 10.29 2.66 15.71
CA ASN A 38 10.54 2.37 17.12
C ASN A 38 9.59 3.16 18.04
N GLY A 39 9.32 4.43 17.73
CA GLY A 39 8.34 5.23 18.49
C GLY A 39 6.92 4.68 18.39
N TRP A 40 6.48 4.31 17.19
CA TRP A 40 5.18 3.68 16.97
C TRP A 40 5.07 2.32 17.68
N TYR A 41 6.09 1.47 17.55
CA TYR A 41 6.11 0.13 18.14
C TYR A 41 6.12 0.19 19.66
N ALA A 42 6.92 1.08 20.26
CA ALA A 42 6.94 1.25 21.71
C ALA A 42 5.57 1.65 22.26
N LYS A 43 4.85 2.53 21.56
CA LYS A 43 3.48 2.93 21.91
C LYS A 43 2.49 1.77 21.76
N TYR A 44 2.52 1.10 20.61
CA TYR A 44 1.67 -0.04 20.32
C TYR A 44 1.84 -1.16 21.34
N LYS A 45 3.10 -1.49 21.68
CA LYS A 45 3.43 -2.50 22.67
C LYS A 45 2.82 -2.13 24.03
N LYS A 46 3.03 -0.89 24.49
CA LYS A 46 2.49 -0.42 25.77
C LYS A 46 0.96 -0.46 25.82
N GLU A 47 0.30 -0.12 24.73
CA GLU A 47 -1.18 0.00 24.67
C GLU A 47 -1.88 -1.34 24.44
N HIS A 48 -1.23 -2.30 23.79
CA HIS A 48 -1.93 -3.50 23.32
C HIS A 48 -1.25 -4.81 23.74
N ILE A 49 0.07 -4.87 23.84
CA ILE A 49 0.79 -6.09 24.19
C ILE A 49 0.94 -6.20 25.71
N ASP A 50 1.47 -5.17 26.35
CA ASP A 50 1.75 -5.19 27.80
C ASP A 50 0.45 -5.19 28.63
N GLN A 51 -0.65 -4.68 28.07
CA GLN A 51 -1.98 -4.69 28.69
C GLN A 51 -2.76 -6.00 28.45
N GLY A 52 -2.21 -6.95 27.68
CA GLY A 52 -2.89 -8.21 27.34
C GLY A 52 -4.13 -8.03 26.46
N SER A 53 -4.17 -6.99 25.62
CA SER A 53 -5.30 -6.75 24.72
C SER A 53 -5.38 -7.83 23.63
N PHE A 54 -6.59 -8.15 23.17
CA PHE A 54 -6.81 -9.05 22.02
C PHE A 54 -6.45 -8.43 20.67
N LYS A 55 -6.27 -7.10 20.63
CA LYS A 55 -6.04 -6.34 19.40
C LYS A 55 -4.87 -6.84 18.54
N PRO A 56 -3.70 -7.24 19.08
CA PRO A 56 -2.60 -7.74 18.27
C PRO A 56 -2.95 -9.00 17.48
N LEU A 57 -3.80 -9.88 18.02
CA LEU A 57 -4.25 -11.07 17.30
C LEU A 57 -5.17 -10.70 16.14
N GLN A 58 -6.10 -9.77 16.37
CA GLN A 58 -6.98 -9.27 15.31
C GLN A 58 -6.17 -8.58 14.20
N ASP A 59 -5.21 -7.72 14.57
CA ASP A 59 -4.34 -7.04 13.61
C ASP A 59 -3.51 -8.05 12.80
N LEU A 60 -3.08 -9.16 13.40
CA LEU A 60 -2.41 -10.26 12.70
C LEU A 60 -3.33 -10.93 11.68
N ILE A 61 -4.56 -11.29 12.07
CA ILE A 61 -5.51 -11.95 11.17
C ILE A 61 -5.84 -11.03 9.98
N LEU A 62 -6.11 -9.76 10.25
CA LEU A 62 -6.42 -8.78 9.20
C LEU A 62 -5.22 -8.52 8.28
N SER A 63 -4.00 -8.45 8.82
CA SER A 63 -2.80 -8.26 8.00
C SER A 63 -2.51 -9.47 7.12
N VAL A 64 -2.69 -10.69 7.62
CA VAL A 64 -2.57 -11.92 6.80
C VAL A 64 -3.60 -11.92 5.67
N PHE A 65 -4.86 -11.56 5.96
CA PHE A 65 -5.91 -11.48 4.94
C PHE A 65 -5.62 -10.39 3.89
N ALA A 66 -5.17 -9.21 4.32
CA ALA A 66 -4.80 -8.15 3.38
C ALA A 66 -3.61 -8.54 2.51
N LEU A 67 -2.59 -9.19 3.09
CA LEU A 67 -1.41 -9.65 2.36
C LEU A 67 -1.75 -10.75 1.36
N SER A 68 -2.62 -11.69 1.71
CA SER A 68 -3.03 -12.75 0.77
C SER A 68 -3.71 -12.16 -0.47
N TYR A 69 -4.54 -11.14 -0.28
CA TYR A 69 -5.18 -10.41 -1.38
C TYR A 69 -4.17 -9.65 -2.24
N VAL A 70 -3.22 -8.93 -1.63
CA VAL A 70 -2.18 -8.21 -2.38
C VAL A 70 -1.33 -9.17 -3.22
N ILE A 71 -1.05 -10.37 -2.70
CA ILE A 71 -0.30 -11.41 -3.42
C ILE A 71 -1.14 -12.05 -4.52
N SER A 72 -2.45 -12.24 -4.33
CA SER A 72 -3.33 -12.83 -5.35
C SER A 72 -3.70 -11.86 -6.46
N TRP A 73 -3.73 -10.55 -6.16
CA TRP A 73 -4.17 -9.49 -7.07
C TRP A 73 -3.51 -9.49 -8.46
N PRO A 74 -2.18 -9.68 -8.62
CA PRO A 74 -1.56 -9.69 -9.94
C PRO A 74 -2.09 -10.82 -10.83
N LYS A 75 -2.42 -11.97 -10.23
CA LYS A 75 -2.96 -13.12 -10.93
C LYS A 75 -4.40 -12.85 -11.39
N GLU A 76 -5.23 -12.32 -10.50
CA GLU A 76 -6.60 -11.92 -10.82
C GLU A 76 -6.62 -10.81 -11.88
N TYR A 77 -5.71 -9.85 -11.77
CA TYR A 77 -5.56 -8.77 -12.76
C TYR A 77 -5.12 -9.29 -14.12
N ALA A 78 -4.23 -10.29 -14.17
CA ALA A 78 -3.83 -10.93 -15.42
C ALA A 78 -5.00 -11.67 -16.06
N HIS A 79 -5.78 -12.43 -15.28
CA HIS A 79 -7.00 -13.07 -15.77
C HIS A 79 -8.01 -12.05 -16.31
N TYR A 80 -8.26 -10.97 -15.59
CA TYR A 80 -9.13 -9.88 -16.03
C TYR A 80 -8.66 -9.24 -17.35
N LYS A 81 -7.34 -9.03 -17.51
CA LYS A 81 -6.77 -8.52 -18.77
C LYS A 81 -6.96 -9.48 -19.92
N HIS A 82 -6.70 -10.77 -19.73
CA HIS A 82 -6.90 -11.77 -20.76
C HIS A 82 -8.38 -11.88 -21.18
N GLU A 83 -9.32 -11.77 -20.25
CA GLU A 83 -10.75 -11.71 -20.57
C GLU A 83 -11.12 -10.44 -21.36
N GLN A 84 -10.55 -9.29 -21.00
CA GLN A 84 -10.74 -8.04 -21.74
C GLN A 84 -10.19 -8.14 -23.17
N GLU A 85 -9.00 -8.72 -23.33
CA GLU A 85 -8.37 -8.94 -24.63
C GLU A 85 -9.17 -9.92 -25.49
N ALA A 86 -9.70 -11.01 -24.91
CA ALA A 86 -10.56 -11.97 -25.61
C ALA A 86 -11.89 -11.34 -26.05
N LYS A 87 -12.50 -10.48 -25.21
CA LYS A 87 -13.72 -9.73 -25.57
C LYS A 87 -13.46 -8.72 -26.69
N LEU A 88 -12.33 -8.01 -26.67
CA LEU A 88 -11.95 -7.12 -27.76
C LEU A 88 -11.68 -7.89 -29.07
N ALA A 89 -10.98 -9.02 -28.99
CA ALA A 89 -10.69 -9.85 -30.16
C ALA A 89 -11.97 -10.47 -30.76
N GLY A 90 -12.92 -10.90 -29.91
CA GLY A 90 -14.21 -11.40 -30.35
C GLY A 90 -15.14 -10.33 -30.91
N ALA A 91 -15.09 -9.10 -30.37
CA ALA A 91 -15.84 -7.96 -30.90
C ALA A 91 -15.28 -7.42 -32.23
N ALA A 92 -13.99 -7.63 -32.51
CA ALA A 92 -13.38 -7.28 -33.80
C ALA A 92 -13.64 -8.32 -34.91
N ALA A 93 -14.24 -9.47 -34.57
CA ALA A 93 -14.53 -10.57 -35.51
C ALA A 93 -16.00 -10.61 -35.99
N HIS A 94 -16.84 -9.63 -35.59
CA HIS A 94 -18.24 -9.47 -36.02
C HIS A 94 -18.45 -8.14 -36.75
#